data_AF-A0A1G9H3K8-F1
#
_entry.id   AF-A0A1G9H3K8-F1
#
_cell.length_a   1.000
_cell.length_b   1.000
_cell.length_c   1.000
_cell.angle_alpha   90.00
_cell.angle_beta   90.00
_cell.angle_gamma   90.00
#
_symmetry.space_group_name_H-M   'P 1'
#
loop_
_entity.id
_entity.type
_entity.pdbx_description
1 polymer ?
#
loop_
_entity_poly.entity_id
_entity_poly.type
_entity_poly.pdbx_seq_one_letter_code
_entity_poly.pdbx_strand_id
1 'polypeptide(L)'
;MSLMSNVLAFPAQPVLPSLSRPAALVRAAIAGQAQWRRDRDLRRTLRSDSLPGPGQALAQLRADEDRMNAARQEGAADYDLHQHVMLMIAILAESRLAMAQQAPGPRLRAIG
;
A
#
# COMPACT_ATOMS: atom_id res chain seq x y z
N MET A 1 43.06 6.04 -32.41
CA MET A 1 42.30 7.17 -31.83
C MET A 1 40.98 7.20 -32.59
N SER A 2 39.77 6.99 -32.06
CA SER A 2 39.19 7.05 -30.72
C SER A 2 38.20 5.90 -30.55
N LEU A 3 37.99 5.48 -29.31
CA LEU A 3 37.25 4.28 -28.91
C LEU A 3 35.75 4.43 -29.13
N MET A 4 35.17 3.34 -29.63
CA MET A 4 33.78 2.89 -29.52
C MET A 4 32.98 3.55 -28.38
N SER A 5 32.12 4.52 -28.71
CA SER A 5 31.03 4.98 -27.85
C SER A 5 29.72 4.35 -28.31
N ASN A 6 29.35 3.22 -27.70
CA ASN A 6 27.96 2.81 -27.64
C ASN A 6 27.70 2.21 -26.25
N VAL A 7 27.72 3.09 -25.25
CA VAL A 7 27.24 2.81 -23.90
C VAL A 7 25.83 3.39 -23.83
N LEU A 8 24.91 2.62 -23.26
CA LEU A 8 23.47 2.87 -23.07
C LEU A 8 22.48 2.21 -24.07
N ALA A 9 22.79 1.02 -24.59
CA ALA A 9 21.72 0.07 -24.87
C ALA A 9 21.31 -0.60 -23.55
N PHE A 10 20.35 -0.02 -22.83
CA PHE A 10 19.63 -0.75 -21.78
C PHE A 10 18.85 -1.89 -22.46
N PRO A 11 19.13 -3.16 -22.18
CA PRO A 11 18.22 -4.22 -22.62
C PRO A 11 16.90 -4.02 -21.87
N ALA A 12 15.83 -3.67 -22.59
CA ALA A 12 14.48 -3.72 -22.06
C ALA A 12 14.21 -5.14 -21.59
N GLN A 13 14.15 -5.34 -20.27
CA GLN A 13 13.97 -6.64 -19.64
C GLN A 13 12.57 -7.18 -19.99
N PRO A 14 12.42 -8.49 -20.27
CA PRO A 14 11.19 -9.01 -20.85
C PRO A 14 9.99 -8.89 -19.90
N VAL A 15 8.82 -8.74 -20.52
CA VAL A 15 7.49 -8.66 -19.92
C VAL A 15 7.33 -9.69 -18.81
N LEU A 16 7.18 -9.18 -17.58
CA LEU A 16 6.85 -10.00 -16.41
C LEU A 16 5.35 -10.34 -16.42
N PRO A 17 4.97 -11.58 -16.05
CA PRO A 17 3.59 -12.05 -16.15
C PRO A 17 2.64 -11.31 -15.20
N SER A 18 1.37 -11.35 -15.60
CA SER A 18 0.15 -10.82 -14.97
C SER A 18 0.21 -10.52 -13.46
N LEU A 19 0.20 -9.22 -13.14
CA LEU A 19 -0.37 -8.57 -11.95
C LEU A 19 -0.37 -9.37 -10.65
N SER A 20 0.76 -9.94 -10.24
CA SER A 20 1.02 -10.18 -8.83
C SER A 20 1.59 -8.89 -8.28
N ARG A 21 0.88 -8.23 -7.34
CA ARG A 21 1.47 -7.14 -6.54
C ARG A 21 2.87 -7.62 -6.12
N PRO A 22 3.96 -6.93 -6.49
CA PRO A 22 5.32 -7.43 -6.27
C PRO A 22 5.41 -7.88 -4.82
N ALA A 23 5.71 -9.17 -4.58
CA ALA A 23 5.70 -9.72 -3.23
C ALA A 23 6.56 -8.90 -2.25
N ALA A 24 7.53 -8.15 -2.77
CA ALA A 24 8.29 -7.14 -2.06
C ALA A 24 7.46 -6.02 -1.41
N LEU A 25 6.46 -5.44 -2.08
CA LEU A 25 5.62 -4.37 -1.53
C LEU A 25 4.80 -4.86 -0.34
N VAL A 26 4.20 -6.04 -0.49
CA VAL A 26 3.43 -6.67 0.59
C VAL A 26 4.34 -7.00 1.78
N ARG A 27 5.53 -7.56 1.53
CA ARG A 27 6.52 -7.81 2.59
C ARG A 27 6.97 -6.53 3.30
N ALA A 28 7.26 -5.47 2.54
CA ALA A 28 7.62 -4.16 3.11
C ALA A 28 6.48 -3.61 3.97
N ALA A 29 5.24 -3.74 3.50
CA ALA A 29 4.07 -3.28 4.25
C ALA A 29 3.85 -4.07 5.53
N ILE A 30 4.04 -5.41 5.50
CA ILE A 30 3.97 -6.27 6.68
C ILE A 30 5.05 -5.87 7.70
N ALA A 31 6.29 -5.68 7.26
CA ALA A 31 7.38 -5.24 8.14
C ALA A 31 7.10 -3.84 8.75
N GLY A 32 6.59 -2.91 7.93
CA GLY A 32 6.25 -1.56 8.36
C GLY A 32 5.09 -1.47 9.36
N GLN A 33 4.28 -2.54 9.52
CA GLN A 33 3.24 -2.57 10.56
C GLN A 33 3.81 -2.37 11.97
N ALA A 34 5.05 -2.81 12.23
CA ALA A 34 5.66 -2.71 13.57
C ALA A 34 5.86 -1.27 14.05
N GLN A 35 5.99 -0.32 13.12
CA GLN A 35 6.27 1.08 13.41
C GLN A 35 5.08 2.00 13.10
N TRP A 36 4.00 1.43 12.57
CA TRP A 36 2.82 2.16 12.14
C TRP A 36 2.03 2.71 13.33
N ARG A 37 1.80 4.04 13.33
CA ARG A 37 0.95 4.73 14.31
C ARG A 37 -0.20 5.39 13.58
N ARG A 38 -1.40 4.81 13.70
CA ARG A 38 -2.63 5.27 13.02
C ARG A 38 -2.80 6.78 13.08
N ASP A 39 -2.73 7.38 14.27
CA ASP A 39 -2.98 8.80 14.45
C ASP A 39 -2.05 9.72 13.67
N ARG A 40 -0.76 9.40 13.62
CA ARG A 40 0.25 10.24 12.96
C ARG A 40 0.33 9.91 11.48
N ASP A 41 0.39 8.61 11.17
CA ASP A 41 0.76 8.14 9.84
C ASP A 41 -0.44 8.15 8.89
N LEU A 42 -1.66 7.87 9.39
CA LEU A 42 -2.86 7.93 8.54
C LEU A 42 -3.17 9.37 8.10
N ARG A 43 -2.98 10.37 8.98
CA ARG A 43 -3.11 11.79 8.59
C ARG A 43 -2.13 12.19 7.50
N ARG A 44 -0.88 11.74 7.60
CA ARG A 44 0.15 11.99 6.59
C ARG A 44 -0.16 11.30 5.27
N THR A 45 -0.61 10.06 5.30
CA THR A 45 -0.96 9.29 4.10
C THR A 45 -2.18 9.87 3.39
N LEU A 46 -3.23 10.24 4.12
CA LEU A 46 -4.46 10.82 3.57
C LEU A 46 -4.38 12.32 3.29
N ARG A 47 -3.32 13.00 3.76
CA ARG A 47 -3.15 14.46 3.71
C ARG A 47 -4.40 15.20 4.22
N SER A 48 -4.98 14.68 5.31
CA SER A 48 -6.21 15.19 5.91
C SER A 48 -6.00 15.46 7.39
N ASP A 49 -6.56 16.57 7.87
CA ASP A 49 -6.47 16.98 9.28
C ASP A 49 -7.39 16.16 10.18
N SER A 50 -8.51 15.68 9.63
CA SER A 50 -9.48 14.85 10.33
C SER A 50 -9.21 13.37 10.08
N LEU A 51 -9.07 12.58 11.15
CA LEU A 51 -8.98 11.13 11.06
C LEU A 51 -10.37 10.53 10.88
N PRO A 52 -10.65 9.81 9.78
CA PRO A 52 -11.89 9.07 9.64
C PRO A 52 -11.97 7.95 10.69
N GLY A 53 -13.19 7.48 10.96
CA GLY A 53 -13.42 6.34 11.85
C GLY A 53 -12.67 5.09 11.38
N PRO A 54 -12.33 4.16 12.27
CA PRO A 54 -11.54 2.98 11.91
C PRO A 54 -12.24 2.16 10.82
N GLY A 55 -11.51 1.87 9.73
CA GLY A 55 -12.04 1.17 8.55
C GLY A 55 -12.75 2.07 7.53
N GLN A 56 -13.15 3.29 7.88
CA GLN A 56 -13.79 4.22 6.94
C GLN A 56 -12.80 4.79 5.91
N ALA A 57 -11.51 4.82 6.24
CA ALA A 57 -10.45 5.23 5.32
C ALA A 57 -10.21 4.24 4.17
N LEU A 58 -10.69 2.99 4.28
CA LEU A 58 -10.29 1.91 3.36
C LEU A 58 -10.65 2.19 1.90
N ALA A 59 -11.81 2.80 1.64
CA ALA A 59 -12.23 3.12 0.29
C ALA A 59 -11.27 4.12 -0.37
N GLN A 60 -10.94 5.20 0.34
CA GLN A 60 -9.99 6.21 -0.13
C GLN A 60 -8.59 5.61 -0.33
N LEU A 61 -8.09 4.86 0.66
CA LEU A 61 -6.76 4.24 0.59
C LEU A 61 -6.61 3.27 -0.59
N ARG A 62 -7.67 2.51 -0.92
CA ARG A 62 -7.68 1.63 -2.09
C ARG A 62 -7.66 2.41 -3.40
N ALA A 63 -8.44 3.49 -3.50
CA ALA A 63 -8.41 4.35 -4.68
C ALA A 63 -7.03 4.99 -4.89
N ASP A 64 -6.39 5.47 -3.83
CA ASP A 64 -5.05 6.05 -3.89
C ASP A 64 -3.98 5.00 -4.29
N GLU A 65 -4.11 3.78 -3.78
CA GLU A 65 -3.20 2.69 -4.13
C GLU A 65 -3.39 2.19 -5.57
N ASP A 66 -4.62 2.09 -6.06
CA ASP A 66 -4.88 1.75 -7.46
C ASP A 66 -4.24 2.77 -8.40
N ARG A 67 -4.34 4.06 -8.06
CA ARG A 67 -3.70 5.15 -8.80
C ARG A 67 -2.17 5.03 -8.78
N MET A 68 -1.59 4.71 -7.63
CA MET A 68 -0.14 4.51 -7.48
C MET A 68 0.36 3.27 -8.23
N ASN A 69 -0.43 2.20 -8.26
CA ASN A 69 -0.11 0.99 -8.99
C ASN A 69 -0.24 1.18 -10.51
N ALA A 70 -1.14 2.06 -10.99
CA ALA A 70 -1.18 2.49 -12.38
C ALA A 70 0.11 3.26 -12.75
N ALA A 71 0.48 4.28 -11.96
CA ALA A 71 1.73 5.03 -12.15
C ALA A 71 2.97 4.12 -12.18
N ARG A 72 3.02 3.11 -11.30
CA ARG A 72 4.08 2.08 -11.29
C ARG A 72 4.15 1.29 -12.60
N GLN A 73 3.00 0.88 -13.14
CA GLN A 73 2.93 0.07 -14.36
C GLN A 73 3.29 0.88 -15.60
N GLU A 74 2.95 2.16 -15.61
CA GLU A 74 3.27 3.09 -16.68
C GLU A 74 4.71 3.60 -16.61
N GLY A 75 5.43 3.34 -15.51
CA GLY A 75 6.76 3.90 -15.28
C GLY A 75 6.73 5.43 -15.15
N ALA A 76 5.63 5.97 -14.62
CA ALA A 76 5.40 7.39 -14.54
C ALA A 76 6.43 8.09 -13.65
N ALA A 77 6.82 9.31 -14.01
CA ALA A 77 7.85 10.07 -13.30
C ALA A 77 7.43 10.50 -11.89
N ASP A 78 6.14 10.51 -11.59
CA ASP A 78 5.54 10.82 -10.29
C ASP A 78 5.36 9.59 -9.40
N TYR A 79 5.76 8.40 -9.86
CA TYR A 79 5.69 7.18 -9.05
C TYR A 79 6.65 7.26 -7.85
N ASP A 80 6.07 7.25 -6.65
CA ASP A 80 6.81 7.20 -5.39
C ASP A 80 6.62 5.83 -4.69
N LEU A 81 7.68 5.02 -4.73
CA LEU A 81 7.73 3.72 -4.05
C LEU A 81 7.51 3.85 -2.53
N HIS A 82 8.06 4.88 -1.89
CA HIS A 82 7.91 5.07 -0.45
C HIS A 82 6.44 5.37 -0.11
N GLN A 83 5.79 6.25 -0.87
CA GLN A 83 4.36 6.52 -0.69
C GLN A 83 3.50 5.27 -0.94
N HIS A 84 3.85 4.45 -1.94
CA HIS A 84 3.16 3.18 -2.21
C HIS A 84 3.26 2.21 -1.01
N VAL A 85 4.45 2.05 -0.44
CA VAL A 85 4.63 1.22 0.77
C VAL A 85 3.79 1.77 1.92
N MET A 86 3.77 3.09 2.13
CA MET A 86 2.96 3.73 3.17
C MET A 86 1.45 3.50 2.98
N LEU A 87 0.94 3.56 1.74
CA LEU A 87 -0.44 3.20 1.41
C LEU A 87 -0.73 1.74 1.75
N MET A 88 0.18 0.82 1.39
CA MET A 88 0.00 -0.59 1.70
C MET A 88 -0.02 -0.87 3.21
N ILE A 89 0.85 -0.21 3.99
CA ILE A 89 0.84 -0.30 5.45
C ILE A 89 -0.51 0.18 6.00
N ALA A 90 -1.01 1.33 5.51
CA ALA A 90 -2.29 1.89 5.93
C ALA A 90 -3.47 0.96 5.62
N ILE A 91 -3.51 0.38 4.41
CA ILE A 91 -4.57 -0.56 4.00
C ILE A 91 -4.58 -1.79 4.91
N LEU A 92 -3.42 -2.39 5.18
CA LEU A 92 -3.33 -3.56 6.06
C LEU A 92 -3.78 -3.23 7.48
N ALA A 93 -3.35 -2.08 8.02
CA ALA A 93 -3.72 -1.65 9.36
C ALA A 93 -5.22 -1.38 9.48
N GLU A 94 -5.81 -0.61 8.56
CA GLU A 94 -7.24 -0.30 8.57
C GLU A 94 -8.10 -1.54 8.28
N SER A 95 -7.61 -2.49 7.48
CA SER A 95 -8.31 -3.75 7.23
C SER A 95 -8.44 -4.59 8.51
N ARG A 96 -7.36 -4.68 9.30
CA ARG A 96 -7.39 -5.36 10.61
C ARG A 96 -8.37 -4.69 11.57
N LEU A 97 -8.40 -3.36 11.62
CA LEU A 97 -9.32 -2.61 12.45
C LEU A 97 -10.78 -2.80 12.02
N ALA A 98 -11.05 -2.83 10.71
CA ALA A 98 -12.38 -3.09 10.19
C ALA A 98 -12.85 -4.52 10.57
N MET A 99 -11.97 -5.52 10.46
CA MET A 99 -12.28 -6.89 10.87
C MET A 99 -12.54 -7.01 12.38
N ALA A 100 -11.75 -6.31 13.21
CA ALA A 100 -11.93 -6.31 14.65
C ALA A 100 -13.28 -5.72 15.07
N GLN A 101 -13.77 -4.69 14.37
CA GLN A 101 -15.08 -4.09 14.62
C GLN A 101 -16.25 -4.97 14.13
N GLN A 102 -16.01 -5.81 13.13
CA GLN A 102 -17.02 -6.72 12.58
C GLN A 102 -17.12 -8.04 13.38
N ALA A 103 -16.16 -8.34 14.26
CA ALA A 103 -16.20 -9.54 15.08
C ALA A 103 -17.45 -9.51 15.99
N PRO A 104 -18.38 -10.46 15.86
CA PRO A 104 -19.53 -10.53 16.77
C PRO A 104 -18.99 -10.78 18.18
N GLY A 105 -19.36 -9.91 19.13
CA GLY A 105 -19.05 -10.09 20.54
C GLY A 105 -19.49 -11.48 21.03
N PRO A 106 -18.86 -12.03 22.08
CA PRO A 106 -19.18 -13.37 22.56
C PRO A 106 -20.68 -13.44 22.84
N ARG A 107 -21.40 -14.23 22.04
CA ARG A 107 -22.80 -14.55 22.32
C ARG A 107 -22.77 -15.38 23.58
N LEU A 108 -22.92 -14.73 24.74
CA LEU A 108 -23.24 -15.41 25.98
C LEU A 108 -24.50 -16.23 25.68
N ARG A 109 -24.28 -17.53 25.48
CA ARG A 109 -25.33 -18.51 25.24
C ARG A 109 -26.12 -18.53 26.54
N ALA A 110 -27.22 -17.77 26.57
CA ALA A 110 -28.16 -17.81 27.66
C ALA A 110 -28.60 -19.27 27.80
N ILE A 111 -28.14 -19.88 28.88
CA ILE A 111 -28.48 -21.25 29.27
C ILE A 111 -29.85 -21.11 29.92
N GLY A 112 -30.88 -21.56 29.20
CA GLY A 112 -32.23 -21.76 29.70
C GLY A 112 -32.56 -23.23 29.65
#